data_AF-A0A4Q4CYE6-F1
#
_entry.id   AF-A0A4Q4CYE6-F1
#
_cell.length_a   1.000
_cell.length_b   1.000
_cell.length_c   1.000
_cell.angle_alpha   90.00
_cell.angle_beta   90.00
_cell.angle_gamma   90.00
#
_symmetry.space_group_name_H-M   'P 1'
#
loop_
_entity.id
_entity.type
_entity.pdbx_description
1 polymer ?
#
loop_
_entity_poly.entity_id
_entity_poly.type
_entity_poly.pdbx_seq_one_letter_code
_entity_poly.pdbx_strand_id
1 'polypeptide(L)'
;GDPIGASRAYDVGMINAVTPAGEHVAHAERWAHQLAGAAPMVVRAAKDLIDEHVGQGRVEQHVRTARSLGRIASSDDMQEGISAFREKRDPVFRGH
;
A
#
# COMPACT_ATOMS: atom_id res chain seq x y z
N GLY A 1 -7.33 14.09 28.71
CA GLY A 1 -6.64 12.86 28.29
C GLY A 1 -5.16 13.11 28.40
N ASP A 2 -4.41 12.14 28.90
CA ASP A 2 -2.99 12.31 29.18
C ASP A 2 -2.14 11.99 27.93
N PRO A 3 -1.02 12.69 27.69
CA PRO A 3 -0.12 12.39 26.59
C PRO A 3 0.44 10.97 26.69
N ILE A 4 0.51 10.27 25.56
CA ILE A 4 1.21 8.98 25.47
C ILE A 4 2.58 9.16 24.82
N GLY A 5 3.56 8.39 25.26
CA GLY A 5 4.89 8.37 24.64
C GLY A 5 4.88 7.66 23.28
N ALA A 6 5.88 7.95 22.44
CA ALA A 6 6.00 7.38 21.10
C ALA A 6 6.06 5.85 21.09
N SER A 7 6.77 5.22 22.03
CA SER A 7 6.80 3.75 22.16
C SER A 7 5.40 3.19 22.39
N ARG A 8 4.63 3.79 23.29
CA ARG A 8 3.26 3.34 23.57
C ARG A 8 2.35 3.58 22.37
N ALA A 9 2.49 4.72 21.68
CA ALA A 9 1.74 5.01 20.46
C ALA A 9 2.02 3.97 19.34
N TYR A 10 3.27 3.49 19.25
CA TYR A 10 3.64 2.41 18.34
C TYR A 10 3.01 1.08 18.75
N ASP A 11 3.12 0.70 20.03
CA ASP A 11 2.60 -0.59 20.53
C ASP A 11 1.08 -0.75 20.35
N VAL A 12 0.34 0.36 20.38
CA VAL A 12 -1.12 0.35 20.19
C VAL A 12 -1.55 0.57 18.73
N GLY A 13 -0.59 0.65 17.80
CA GLY A 13 -0.85 0.82 16.37
C GLY A 13 -1.31 2.22 15.97
N MET A 14 -1.09 3.24 16.80
CA MET A 14 -1.41 4.63 16.48
C MET A 14 -0.38 5.25 15.52
N ILE A 15 0.87 4.78 15.58
CA ILE A 15 1.94 5.17 14.65
C ILE A 15 2.68 3.94 14.13
N ASN A 16 3.22 4.04 12.92
CA ASN A 16 3.79 2.88 12.22
C ASN A 16 5.30 2.71 12.43
N ALA A 17 6.00 3.72 12.95
CA ALA A 17 7.43 3.66 13.26
C ALA A 17 7.84 4.74 14.27
N VAL A 18 8.87 4.44 15.06
CA VAL A 18 9.58 5.40 15.91
C VAL A 18 10.99 5.56 15.35
N THR A 19 11.46 6.79 15.20
CA THR A 19 12.77 7.12 14.61
C THR A 19 13.59 7.98 15.57
N PRO A 20 14.94 8.01 15.42
CA PRO A 20 15.75 8.99 16.12
C PRO A 20 15.29 10.42 15.84
N ALA A 21 15.53 11.32 16.81
CA ALA A 21 15.16 12.72 16.68
C ALA A 21 15.81 13.34 15.43
N GLY A 22 15.02 14.02 14.60
CA GLY A 22 15.47 14.61 13.34
C GLY A 22 15.40 13.70 12.10
N GLU A 23 15.21 12.39 12.25
CA GLU A 23 15.19 11.45 11.12
C GLU A 23 13.80 11.14 10.55
N HIS A 24 12.74 11.54 11.26
CA HIS A 24 11.34 11.31 10.90
C HIS A 24 10.98 11.68 9.45
N VAL A 25 11.45 12.83 8.94
CA VAL A 25 11.17 13.27 7.55
C VAL A 25 11.85 12.34 6.56
N ALA A 26 13.15 12.09 6.71
CA ALA A 26 13.90 11.20 5.83
C ALA A 26 13.32 9.78 5.84
N HIS A 27 12.82 9.30 6.99
CA HIS A 27 12.14 8.01 7.08
C HIS A 27 10.81 8.01 6.32
N ALA A 28 10.00 9.05 6.46
CA ALA A 28 8.74 9.18 5.74
C ALA A 28 8.95 9.28 4.22
N GLU A 29 9.97 10.02 3.77
CA GLU A 29 10.33 10.14 2.35
C GLU A 29 10.76 8.80 1.75
N ARG A 30 11.52 7.98 2.48
CA ARG A 30 11.87 6.62 2.03
C ARG A 30 10.63 5.77 1.78
N TRP A 31 9.65 5.79 2.69
CA TRP A 31 8.40 5.08 2.49
C TRP A 31 7.59 5.66 1.33
N ALA A 32 7.56 6.99 1.19
CA ALA A 32 6.88 7.64 0.06
C ALA A 32 7.50 7.22 -1.29
N HIS A 33 8.82 7.16 -1.39
CA HIS A 33 9.51 6.67 -2.59
C HIS A 33 9.22 5.20 -2.88
N GLN A 34 9.19 4.34 -1.86
CA GLN A 34 8.82 2.93 -2.02
C GLN A 34 7.38 2.79 -2.53
N LEU A 35 6.44 3.56 -1.98
CA LEU A 35 5.05 3.57 -2.43
C LEU A 35 4.89 4.15 -3.83
N ALA A 36 5.67 5.18 -4.18
CA ALA A 36 5.64 5.79 -5.51
C ALA A 36 6.22 4.87 -6.59
N GLY A 37 7.13 3.96 -6.24
CA GLY A 37 7.64 2.92 -7.13
C GLY A 37 6.67 1.75 -7.36
N ALA A 38 5.62 1.63 -6.55
CA ALA A 38 4.59 0.62 -6.75
C ALA A 38 3.58 1.05 -7.83
N ALA A 39 2.95 0.09 -8.49
CA ALA A 39 1.90 0.36 -9.47
C ALA A 39 0.77 1.18 -8.82
N PRO A 40 0.48 2.41 -9.29
CA PRO A 40 -0.49 3.31 -8.64
C PRO A 40 -1.88 2.68 -8.49
N MET A 41 -2.26 1.79 -9.40
CA MET A 41 -3.52 1.08 -9.36
C MET A 41 -3.61 0.06 -8.22
N VAL A 42 -2.49 -0.59 -7.86
CA VAL A 42 -2.41 -1.52 -6.74
C VAL A 42 -2.54 -0.78 -5.41
N VAL A 43 -1.86 0.36 -5.27
CA VAL A 43 -1.94 1.19 -4.05
C VAL A 43 -3.36 1.73 -3.83
N ARG A 44 -4.01 2.20 -4.90
CA ARG A 44 -5.42 2.63 -4.85
C ARG A 44 -6.35 1.48 -4.46
N ALA A 45 -6.26 0.36 -5.17
CA ALA A 45 -7.08 -0.82 -4.88
C ALA A 45 -6.90 -1.32 -3.44
N ALA A 46 -5.68 -1.33 -2.92
CA ALA A 46 -5.42 -1.73 -1.53
C ALA A 46 -6.09 -0.78 -0.53
N LYS A 47 -6.02 0.53 -0.78
CA LYS A 47 -6.66 1.54 0.06
C LYS A 47 -8.19 1.44 0.01
N ASP A 48 -8.76 1.34 -1.18
CA ASP A 48 -10.21 1.21 -1.38
C ASP A 48 -10.75 -0.04 -0.68
N LEU A 49 -10.02 -1.15 -0.77
CA LEU A 49 -10.37 -2.35 -0.01
C LEU A 49 -10.38 -2.05 1.49
N ILE A 50 -9.31 -1.49 2.07
CA ILE A 50 -9.26 -1.18 3.52
C ILE A 50 -10.45 -0.30 3.96
N ASP A 51 -10.74 0.77 3.21
CA ASP A 51 -11.82 1.70 3.54
C ASP A 51 -13.21 1.04 3.46
N GLU A 52 -13.41 0.11 2.52
CA GLU A 52 -14.67 -0.62 2.35
C GLU A 52 -14.86 -1.80 3.31
N HIS A 53 -13.83 -2.20 4.07
CA HIS A 53 -13.91 -3.37 4.96
C HIS A 53 -14.74 -3.11 6.23
N VAL A 54 -14.99 -1.86 6.63
CA VAL A 54 -15.76 -1.54 7.83
C VAL A 54 -17.26 -1.74 7.57
N GLY A 55 -17.85 -2.73 8.25
CA GLY A 55 -19.30 -2.96 8.24
C GLY A 55 -19.83 -3.91 7.15
N GLN A 56 -18.97 -4.52 6.34
CA GLN A 56 -19.38 -5.49 5.30
C GLN A 56 -19.27 -6.95 5.76
N GLY A 57 -20.15 -7.80 5.23
CA GLY A 57 -20.09 -9.24 5.42
C GLY A 57 -18.93 -9.88 4.64
N ARG A 58 -18.34 -10.96 5.20
CA ARG A 58 -17.14 -11.64 4.64
C ARG A 58 -17.26 -12.04 3.17
N VAL A 59 -18.46 -12.44 2.72
CA VAL A 59 -18.70 -12.85 1.33
C VAL A 59 -18.66 -11.65 0.38
N GLU A 60 -19.22 -10.51 0.80
CA GLU A 60 -19.20 -9.29 0.00
C GLU A 60 -17.77 -8.76 -0.18
N GLN A 61 -17.00 -8.74 0.92
CA GLN A 61 -15.57 -8.39 0.91
C GLN A 61 -14.78 -9.27 -0.06
N HIS A 62 -15.03 -10.59 -0.05
CA HIS A 62 -14.34 -11.53 -0.93
C HIS A 62 -14.66 -11.26 -2.41
N VAL A 63 -15.93 -11.06 -2.76
CA VAL A 63 -16.34 -10.79 -4.15
C VAL A 63 -15.75 -9.47 -4.66
N ARG A 64 -15.73 -8.42 -3.83
CA ARG A 64 -15.14 -7.13 -4.19
C ARG A 64 -13.62 -7.22 -4.38
N THR A 65 -12.94 -7.90 -3.45
CA THR A 65 -11.50 -8.17 -3.54
C THR A 65 -11.16 -8.93 -4.82
N ALA A 66 -11.89 -10.00 -5.12
CA ALA A 66 -11.68 -10.80 -6.33
C ALA A 66 -11.88 -9.98 -7.62
N ARG A 67 -12.89 -9.10 -7.66
CA ARG A 67 -13.10 -8.19 -8.79
C ARG A 67 -11.96 -7.18 -8.95
N SER A 68 -11.49 -6.60 -7.85
CA SER A 68 -10.38 -5.63 -7.88
C SER A 68 -9.09 -6.28 -8.37
N LEU A 69 -8.76 -7.46 -7.83
CA LEU A 69 -7.62 -8.26 -8.28
C LEU A 69 -7.73 -8.67 -9.74
N GLY A 70 -8.94 -9.03 -10.21
CA GLY A 70 -9.18 -9.36 -11.61
C GLY A 70 -8.84 -8.21 -12.57
N ARG A 71 -9.21 -6.97 -12.21
CA ARG A 71 -8.87 -5.78 -13.02
C ARG A 71 -7.37 -5.51 -13.05
N ILE A 72 -6.69 -5.66 -11.91
CA ILE A 72 -5.23 -5.53 -11.83
C ILE A 72 -4.57 -6.60 -12.70
N ALA A 73 -5.02 -7.85 -12.62
CA ALA A 73 -4.44 -8.95 -13.39
C ALA A 73 -4.55 -8.75 -14.92
N SER A 74 -5.59 -8.04 -15.38
CA SER A 74 -5.77 -7.70 -16.80
C SER A 74 -5.12 -6.38 -17.23
N SER A 75 -4.45 -5.65 -16.34
CA SER A 75 -3.88 -4.33 -16.64
C SER A 75 -2.54 -4.40 -17.37
N ASP A 76 -2.20 -3.31 -18.05
CA ASP A 76 -0.89 -3.14 -18.71
C ASP A 76 0.23 -3.10 -17.66
N ASP A 77 -0.05 -2.55 -16.47
CA ASP A 77 0.88 -2.54 -15.34
C ASP A 77 1.24 -3.97 -14.86
N MET A 78 0.30 -4.93 -14.92
CA MET A 78 0.59 -6.33 -14.61
C MET A 78 1.48 -6.97 -15.68
N GLN A 79 1.22 -6.71 -16.96
CA GLN A 79 2.06 -7.22 -18.05
C GLN A 79 3.48 -6.64 -17.97
N GLU A 80 3.60 -5.35 -17.71
CA GLU A 80 4.87 -4.67 -17.49
C GLU A 80 5.59 -5.21 -16.26
N GLY A 81 4.90 -5.43 -15.14
CA GLY A 81 5.48 -6.03 -13.94
C GLY A 81 6.08 -7.42 -14.22
N ILE A 82 5.36 -8.25 -14.98
CA ILE A 82 5.85 -9.58 -15.40
C ILE A 82 7.05 -9.47 -16.34
N SER A 83 7.01 -8.57 -17.34
CA SER A 83 8.12 -8.34 -18.28
C SER A 83 9.36 -7.83 -17.55
N ALA A 84 9.23 -6.77 -16.75
CA ALA A 84 10.32 -6.18 -15.99
C ALA A 84 10.98 -7.19 -15.04
N PHE A 85 10.18 -8.02 -14.37
CA PHE A 85 10.68 -9.11 -13.52
C PHE A 85 11.48 -10.15 -14.32
N ARG A 86 10.96 -10.59 -15.48
CA ARG A 86 11.66 -11.53 -16.37
C ARG A 86 12.97 -10.97 -16.93
N GLU A 87 12.97 -9.68 -17.23
CA GLU A 87 14.09 -8.94 -17.81
C GLU A 87 15.08 -8.40 -16.76
N LYS A 88 14.78 -8.55 -15.47
CA LYS A 88 15.57 -8.03 -14.33
C LYS A 88 15.85 -6.52 -14.43
N ARG A 89 14.85 -5.77 -14.90
CA ARG A 89 14.87 -4.31 -14.96
C ARG A 89 13.80 -3.73 -14.04
N ASP A 90 13.92 -2.45 -13.73
CA ASP A 90 12.88 -1.74 -12.99
C ASP A 90 11.61 -1.59 -13.86
N PRO A 91 10.41 -1.84 -13.31
CA PRO A 91 9.15 -1.68 -14.03
C PRO A 91 8.77 -0.21 -14.18
N VAL A 92 8.15 0.14 -15.32
CA VAL A 92 7.61 1.48 -15.57
C VAL A 92 6.09 1.43 -15.64
N PHE A 93 5.45 1.60 -14.49
CA PHE A 93 3.99 1.59 -14.38
C PHE A 93 3.37 2.89 -14.92
N ARG A 94 2.30 2.76 -15.70
CA ARG A 94 1.56 3.89 -16.30
C ARG A 94 0.22 4.14 -15.63
N GLY A 95 -0.29 3.20 -14.82
CA GLY A 95 -1.48 3.39 -13.99
C GLY A 95 -2.81 3.26 -14.72
N HIS A 96 -2.86 2.51 -15.82
CA HIS A 96 -4.07 2.15 -16.58
C HIS A 96 -4.25 0.64 -16.67
#